data_AF-A0A3A9C1Q3-F1
#
_entry.id   AF-A0A3A9C1Q3-F1
#
_cell.length_a   1.000
_cell.length_b   1.000
_cell.length_c   1.000
_cell.angle_alpha   90.00
_cell.angle_beta   90.00
_cell.angle_gamma   90.00
#
_symmetry.space_group_name_H-M   'P 1'
#
loop_
_entity.id
_entity.type
_entity.pdbx_description
1 polymer ?
#
loop_
_entity_poly.entity_id
_entity_poly.type
_entity_poly.pdbx_seq_one_letter_code
_entity_poly.pdbx_strand_id
1 'polypeptide(L)'
;MKGRAYDRDTSGQVGPKPIPAVQEISKAQAVNFIHQYHYSKVMPRLNRFYLGFFIDGRLAGVVVLGWGTQPLQTIRKLFPCHVLRTTDYIEIGKMCFLPDFNDTQCFGSIVISQMVKWLKANTRYLYLYTLADGIMGKCGYVYQASNFQYVGSFTTSVYRDSLTGEKIHPRSARLLLEENAAFDGVAKRYWLTFGYCQYKGIEKINGRMFRYLYPLTKRGRRILQSYPEYQGLTYPKDKDLFYSMRSAPGTYIPIQQPRFNKEVCQFNIQRY
;
A
#
# COMPACT_ATOMS: atom_id res chain seq x y z
N MET A 1 -27.97 -38.01 -32.18
CA MET A 1 -28.53 -37.49 -30.91
C MET A 1 -27.49 -37.74 -29.82
N LYS A 2 -26.95 -36.81 -29.02
CA LYS A 2 -27.19 -35.39 -28.75
C LYS A 2 -25.81 -34.71 -28.63
N GLY A 3 -25.54 -33.67 -29.40
CA GLY A 3 -24.42 -32.77 -29.14
C GLY A 3 -24.77 -31.86 -27.97
N ARG A 4 -23.94 -31.81 -26.93
CA ARG A 4 -24.05 -30.80 -25.87
C ARG A 4 -23.52 -29.49 -26.41
N ALA A 5 -24.42 -28.51 -26.55
CA ALA A 5 -24.06 -27.12 -26.78
C ALA A 5 -23.25 -26.61 -25.59
N TYR A 6 -22.09 -26.03 -25.88
CA TYR A 6 -21.33 -25.23 -24.93
C TYR A 6 -21.97 -23.84 -24.89
N ASP A 7 -22.64 -23.52 -23.79
CA ASP A 7 -23.03 -22.13 -23.49
C ASP A 7 -21.77 -21.29 -23.31
N ARG A 8 -21.54 -20.37 -24.26
CA ARG A 8 -20.59 -19.27 -24.12
C ARG A 8 -21.33 -18.02 -23.66
N ASP A 9 -21.79 -18.01 -22.42
CA ASP A 9 -22.06 -16.75 -21.72
C ASP A 9 -20.83 -16.37 -20.89
N THR A 10 -19.78 -15.97 -21.62
CA THR A 10 -18.77 -15.08 -21.05
C THR A 10 -19.32 -13.66 -21.12
N SER A 11 -19.66 -13.11 -19.97
CA SER A 11 -19.93 -11.69 -19.71
C SER A 11 -18.69 -10.83 -20.03
N GLY A 12 -18.41 -10.65 -21.31
CA GLY A 12 -17.52 -9.61 -21.80
C GLY A 12 -18.29 -8.29 -21.80
N GLN A 13 -17.88 -7.32 -20.98
CA GLN A 13 -18.35 -5.95 -21.15
C GLN A 13 -17.98 -5.48 -22.56
N VAL A 14 -18.97 -5.41 -23.45
CA VAL A 14 -18.86 -4.87 -24.81
C VAL A 14 -19.13 -3.37 -24.73
N GLY A 15 -18.07 -2.59 -24.55
CA GLY A 15 -18.11 -1.13 -24.57
C GLY A 15 -16.69 -0.56 -24.41
N PRO A 16 -16.40 0.64 -24.95
CA PRO A 16 -15.11 1.28 -24.72
C PRO A 16 -14.91 1.48 -23.22
N LYS A 17 -13.85 0.88 -22.67
CA LYS A 17 -13.51 1.05 -21.25
C LYS A 17 -13.27 2.54 -21.01
N PRO A 18 -14.02 3.20 -20.11
CA PRO A 18 -13.96 4.64 -19.98
C PRO A 18 -12.56 5.03 -19.46
N ILE A 19 -11.88 5.91 -20.20
CA ILE A 19 -10.53 6.36 -19.90
C ILE A 19 -10.65 7.62 -19.02
N PRO A 20 -10.20 7.59 -17.76
CA PRO A 20 -10.30 8.76 -16.89
C PRO A 20 -9.36 9.87 -17.35
N ALA A 21 -9.85 11.10 -17.31
CA ALA A 21 -9.01 12.28 -17.37
C ALA A 21 -8.24 12.44 -16.04
N VAL A 22 -6.95 12.77 -16.12
CA VAL A 22 -6.08 12.95 -14.94
C VAL A 22 -5.78 14.41 -14.75
N GLN A 23 -6.00 14.90 -13.55
CA GLN A 23 -5.60 16.26 -13.16
C GLN A 23 -5.13 16.29 -11.71
N GLU A 24 -4.25 17.24 -11.41
CA GLU A 24 -3.91 17.53 -10.02
C GLU A 24 -5.11 18.21 -9.34
N ILE A 25 -5.41 17.80 -8.11
CA ILE A 25 -6.52 18.31 -7.30
C ILE A 25 -5.98 18.87 -5.99
N SER A 26 -6.80 19.64 -5.28
CA SER A 26 -6.39 20.16 -3.97
C SER A 26 -6.21 19.04 -2.94
N LYS A 27 -5.30 19.27 -1.97
CA LYS A 27 -5.13 18.38 -0.81
C LYS A 27 -6.47 18.12 -0.10
N ALA A 28 -7.27 19.17 0.11
CA ALA A 28 -8.55 19.07 0.80
C ALA A 28 -9.52 18.12 0.08
N GLN A 29 -9.68 18.27 -1.24
CA GLN A 29 -10.52 17.36 -2.04
C GLN A 29 -10.03 15.91 -1.99
N ALA A 30 -8.71 15.68 -2.12
CA ALA A 30 -8.14 14.35 -2.07
C ALA A 30 -8.31 13.68 -0.70
N VAL A 31 -8.08 14.44 0.38
CA VAL A 31 -8.25 13.96 1.77
C VAL A 31 -9.71 13.58 2.00
N ASN A 32 -10.67 14.44 1.65
CA ASN A 32 -12.10 14.15 1.80
C ASN A 32 -12.50 12.84 1.08
N PHE A 33 -12.06 12.66 -0.16
CA PHE A 33 -12.33 11.45 -0.93
C PHE A 33 -11.72 10.20 -0.27
N ILE A 34 -10.47 10.27 0.19
CA ILE A 34 -9.77 9.15 0.82
C ILE A 34 -10.42 8.75 2.14
N HIS A 35 -10.85 9.73 2.97
CA HIS A 35 -11.54 9.44 4.23
C HIS A 35 -12.86 8.70 4.01
N GLN A 36 -13.55 9.01 2.92
CA GLN A 36 -14.82 8.40 2.58
C GLN A 36 -14.66 6.98 2.00
N TYR A 37 -13.68 6.75 1.13
CA TYR A 37 -13.64 5.52 0.31
C TYR A 37 -12.42 4.62 0.56
N HIS A 38 -11.34 5.11 1.17
CA HIS A 38 -10.16 4.28 1.42
C HIS A 38 -10.29 3.53 2.75
N TYR A 39 -9.93 2.25 2.76
CA TYR A 39 -9.94 1.39 3.96
C TYR A 39 -9.02 1.84 5.12
N SER A 40 -8.24 2.90 4.92
CA SER A 40 -7.25 3.40 5.87
C SER A 40 -7.22 4.91 5.77
N LYS A 41 -7.71 5.55 6.82
CA LYS A 41 -7.87 7.01 6.95
C LYS A 41 -6.56 7.75 7.27
N VAL A 42 -5.49 7.01 7.56
CA VAL A 42 -4.17 7.55 7.86
C VAL A 42 -3.47 7.96 6.57
N MET A 43 -3.20 9.24 6.39
CA MET A 43 -2.45 9.76 5.25
C MET A 43 -0.93 9.68 5.47
N PRO A 44 -0.15 9.40 4.41
CA PRO A 44 1.29 9.60 4.45
C PRO A 44 1.62 11.08 4.68
N ARG A 45 2.77 11.35 5.31
CA ARG A 45 3.17 12.73 5.68
C ARG A 45 3.91 13.46 4.56
N LEU A 46 4.64 12.74 3.72
CA LEU A 46 5.50 13.29 2.67
C LEU A 46 4.80 13.25 1.30
N ASN A 47 3.54 13.71 1.24
CA ASN A 47 2.80 13.76 -0.02
C ASN A 47 3.29 14.92 -0.89
N ARG A 48 3.41 14.67 -2.19
CA ARG A 48 3.86 15.63 -3.19
C ARG A 48 2.78 16.00 -4.19
N PHE A 49 2.05 15.03 -4.72
CA PHE A 49 0.98 15.26 -5.70
C PHE A 49 -0.30 14.56 -5.27
N TYR A 50 -1.43 15.21 -5.55
CA TYR A 50 -2.77 14.67 -5.33
C TYR A 50 -3.46 14.61 -6.70
N LEU A 51 -3.63 13.42 -7.25
CA LEU A 51 -4.20 13.24 -8.58
C LEU A 51 -5.64 12.75 -8.48
N GLY A 52 -6.54 13.45 -9.16
CA GLY A 52 -7.92 13.04 -9.37
C GLY A 52 -8.11 12.42 -10.76
N PHE A 53 -8.94 11.39 -10.82
CA PHE A 53 -9.29 10.64 -12.03
C PHE A 53 -10.77 10.83 -12.31
N PHE A 54 -11.10 11.45 -13.44
CA PHE A 54 -12.46 11.90 -13.76
C PHE A 54 -13.05 11.11 -14.91
N ILE A 55 -14.28 10.63 -14.73
CA ILE A 55 -15.09 9.96 -15.75
C ILE A 55 -16.33 10.84 -15.92
N ASP A 56 -16.56 11.34 -17.14
CA ASP A 56 -17.70 12.22 -17.45
C ASP A 56 -17.85 13.41 -16.47
N GLY A 57 -16.71 14.02 -16.09
CA GLY A 57 -16.67 15.14 -15.13
C GLY A 57 -16.81 14.76 -13.65
N ARG A 58 -17.16 13.50 -13.33
CA ARG A 58 -17.26 12.98 -11.95
C ARG A 58 -15.90 12.49 -11.46
N LEU A 59 -15.48 12.90 -10.26
CA LEU A 59 -14.29 12.37 -9.59
C LEU A 59 -14.49 10.90 -9.22
N ALA A 60 -13.93 10.01 -10.02
CA ALA A 60 -14.07 8.56 -9.92
C ALA A 60 -12.99 7.90 -9.05
N GLY A 61 -11.84 8.55 -8.89
CA GLY A 61 -10.73 8.02 -8.11
C GLY A 61 -9.70 9.06 -7.72
N VAL A 62 -8.95 8.75 -6.65
CA VAL A 62 -7.86 9.59 -6.15
C VAL A 62 -6.62 8.75 -5.93
N VAL A 63 -5.47 9.27 -6.39
CA VAL A 63 -4.15 8.75 -6.06
C VAL A 63 -3.32 9.84 -5.40
N VAL A 64 -2.66 9.51 -4.29
CA VAL A 64 -1.72 10.39 -3.62
C VAL A 64 -0.32 9.84 -3.75
N LEU A 65 0.55 10.68 -4.29
CA LEU A 65 1.94 10.36 -4.60
C LEU A 65 2.86 11.11 -3.67
N GLY A 66 3.91 10.46 -3.20
CA GLY A 66 4.85 11.05 -2.24
C GLY A 66 5.94 10.07 -1.85
N TRP A 67 6.30 10.05 -0.56
CA TRP A 67 7.22 9.07 -0.02
C TRP A 67 6.72 8.45 1.28
N GLY A 68 7.20 7.23 1.56
CA GLY A 68 7.06 6.57 2.83
C GLY A 68 7.91 7.21 3.94
N THR A 69 8.09 6.48 5.05
CA THR A 69 8.69 7.03 6.28
C THR A 69 10.21 7.21 6.21
N GLN A 70 10.91 6.48 5.35
CA GLN A 70 12.38 6.51 5.24
C GLN A 70 12.82 6.54 3.76
N PRO A 71 12.55 7.64 3.03
CA PRO A 71 12.64 7.64 1.56
C PRO A 71 14.04 7.29 1.04
N LEU A 72 15.08 7.88 1.64
CA LEU A 72 16.46 7.65 1.22
C LEU A 72 16.92 6.21 1.49
N GLN A 73 16.48 5.62 2.60
CA GLN A 73 16.82 4.24 2.93
C GLN A 73 16.09 3.26 2.01
N THR A 74 14.83 3.54 1.66
CA THR A 74 14.04 2.71 0.74
C THR A 74 14.76 2.57 -0.60
N ILE A 75 15.13 3.68 -1.25
CA ILE A 75 15.76 3.64 -2.57
C ILE A 75 17.17 3.03 -2.52
N ARG A 76 17.96 3.31 -1.46
CA ARG A 76 19.28 2.69 -1.26
C ARG A 76 19.19 1.18 -1.06
N LYS A 77 18.16 0.70 -0.37
CA LYS A 77 17.93 -0.74 -0.18
C LYS A 77 17.49 -1.44 -1.47
N LEU A 78 16.78 -0.74 -2.34
CA LEU A 78 16.35 -1.27 -3.65
C LEU A 78 17.49 -1.23 -4.68
N PHE A 79 18.42 -0.30 -4.56
CA PHE A 79 19.50 -0.12 -5.53
C PHE A 79 20.85 0.08 -4.84
N PRO A 80 21.37 -0.93 -4.11
CA PRO A 80 22.60 -0.77 -3.31
C PRO A 80 23.83 -0.41 -4.14
N CYS A 81 23.94 -0.94 -5.37
CA CYS A 81 25.05 -0.65 -6.30
C CYS A 81 24.94 0.69 -7.05
N HIS A 82 23.90 1.50 -6.83
CA HIS A 82 23.71 2.78 -7.51
C HIS A 82 23.45 3.90 -6.50
N VAL A 83 24.08 5.05 -6.73
CA VAL A 83 23.85 6.25 -5.91
C VAL A 83 22.58 6.96 -6.38
N LEU A 84 21.43 6.49 -5.89
CA LEU A 84 20.13 7.11 -6.12
C LEU A 84 19.70 7.98 -4.93
N ARG A 85 18.92 9.01 -5.25
CA ARG A 85 18.40 10.01 -4.32
C ARG A 85 16.88 9.87 -4.17
N THR A 86 16.34 10.52 -3.15
CA THR A 86 14.89 10.60 -2.94
C THR A 86 14.15 11.24 -4.11
N THR A 87 14.81 12.12 -4.85
CA THR A 87 14.27 12.76 -6.06
C THR A 87 14.26 11.86 -7.29
N ASP A 88 14.84 10.65 -7.23
CA ASP A 88 14.89 9.74 -8.37
C ASP A 88 13.68 8.78 -8.41
N TYR A 89 12.82 8.82 -7.40
CA TYR A 89 11.62 8.01 -7.36
C TYR A 89 10.48 8.68 -6.61
N ILE A 90 9.26 8.21 -6.85
CA ILE A 90 8.06 8.59 -6.10
C ILE A 90 7.23 7.35 -5.78
N GLU A 91 6.43 7.41 -4.71
CA GLU A 91 5.65 6.29 -4.20
C GLU A 91 4.14 6.54 -4.32
N ILE A 92 3.37 5.49 -4.69
CA ILE A 92 1.92 5.48 -4.49
C ILE A 92 1.64 5.29 -3.00
N GLY A 93 1.25 6.35 -2.32
CA GLY A 93 0.95 6.33 -0.89
C GLY A 93 -0.50 5.92 -0.59
N LYS A 94 -1.44 6.40 -1.41
CA LYS A 94 -2.87 6.07 -1.34
C LYS A 94 -3.46 5.97 -2.72
N MET A 95 -4.38 5.04 -2.90
CA MET A 95 -5.17 4.88 -4.11
C MET A 95 -6.53 4.29 -3.73
N CYS A 96 -7.60 5.00 -4.06
CA CYS A 96 -8.97 4.52 -3.89
C CYS A 96 -9.89 5.08 -4.97
N PHE A 97 -10.98 4.35 -5.20
CA PHE A 97 -11.98 4.64 -6.23
C PHE A 97 -13.37 4.67 -5.59
N LEU A 98 -14.33 5.22 -6.31
CA LEU A 98 -15.73 5.06 -5.92
C LEU A 98 -16.11 3.57 -5.92
N PRO A 99 -17.07 3.15 -5.07
CA PRO A 99 -17.52 1.75 -4.97
C PRO A 99 -17.85 1.13 -6.33
N ASP A 100 -18.58 1.86 -7.18
CA ASP A 100 -19.00 1.44 -8.52
C ASP A 100 -17.84 0.99 -9.42
N PHE A 101 -16.61 1.46 -9.16
CA PHE A 101 -15.41 1.12 -9.94
C PHE A 101 -14.56 -0.02 -9.34
N ASN A 102 -14.78 -0.41 -8.09
CA ASN A 102 -13.94 -1.40 -7.41
C ASN A 102 -14.09 -2.81 -8.01
N ASP A 103 -15.28 -3.16 -8.51
CA ASP A 103 -15.59 -4.50 -9.02
C ASP A 103 -15.40 -4.64 -10.54
N THR A 104 -14.97 -3.58 -11.21
CA THR A 104 -14.77 -3.57 -12.68
C THR A 104 -13.54 -4.35 -13.15
N GLN A 105 -12.74 -4.90 -12.22
CA GLN A 105 -11.47 -5.63 -12.41
C GLN A 105 -10.35 -4.90 -13.17
N CYS A 106 -10.65 -3.83 -13.90
CA CYS A 106 -9.70 -3.16 -14.81
C CYS A 106 -9.49 -1.67 -14.50
N PHE A 107 -10.41 -1.01 -13.78
CA PHE A 107 -10.32 0.42 -13.54
C PHE A 107 -9.02 0.83 -12.84
N GLY A 108 -8.58 0.07 -11.83
CA GLY A 108 -7.31 0.33 -11.15
C GLY A 108 -6.10 0.32 -12.08
N SER A 109 -6.04 -0.63 -13.02
CA SER A 109 -4.95 -0.70 -14.00
C SER A 109 -5.03 0.44 -15.04
N ILE A 110 -6.24 0.87 -15.40
CA ILE A 110 -6.45 2.04 -16.28
C ILE A 110 -5.98 3.32 -15.59
N VAL A 111 -6.37 3.53 -14.33
CA VAL A 111 -5.91 4.65 -13.50
C VAL A 111 -4.40 4.67 -13.41
N ILE A 112 -3.76 3.53 -13.13
CA ILE A 112 -2.29 3.44 -13.09
C ILE A 112 -1.67 3.78 -14.45
N SER A 113 -2.23 3.31 -15.56
CA SER A 113 -1.75 3.63 -16.90
C SER A 113 -1.78 5.14 -17.18
N GLN A 114 -2.89 5.80 -16.84
CA GLN A 114 -3.03 7.25 -17.01
C GLN A 114 -2.12 8.03 -16.06
N MET A 115 -1.98 7.58 -14.81
CA MET A 115 -1.03 8.14 -13.86
C MET A 115 0.42 8.05 -14.37
N VAL A 116 0.83 6.92 -14.94
CA VAL A 116 2.18 6.74 -15.50
C VAL A 116 2.41 7.70 -16.66
N LYS A 117 1.42 7.90 -17.54
CA LYS A 117 1.51 8.91 -18.62
C LYS A 117 1.68 10.31 -18.05
N TRP A 118 0.86 10.67 -17.07
CA TRP A 118 0.95 11.96 -16.38
C TRP A 118 2.32 12.17 -15.74
N LEU A 119 2.84 11.17 -15.01
CA LEU A 119 4.17 11.23 -14.37
C LEU A 119 5.29 11.43 -15.39
N LYS A 120 5.26 10.72 -16.52
CA LYS A 120 6.27 10.85 -17.58
C LYS A 120 6.24 12.23 -18.25
N ALA A 121 5.06 12.84 -18.39
CA ALA A 121 4.91 14.16 -18.99
C ALA A 121 5.30 15.29 -18.03
N ASN A 122 5.00 15.15 -16.73
CA ASN A 122 5.09 16.25 -15.76
C ASN A 122 6.28 16.15 -14.80
N THR A 123 7.00 15.03 -14.78
CA THR A 123 8.08 14.79 -13.82
C THR A 123 9.32 14.17 -14.46
N ARG A 124 10.41 14.08 -13.69
CA ARG A 124 11.68 13.49 -14.12
C ARG A 124 12.09 12.27 -13.26
N TYR A 125 11.17 11.72 -12.48
CA TYR A 125 11.45 10.53 -11.66
C TYR A 125 11.88 9.35 -12.55
N LEU A 126 12.80 8.54 -12.06
CA LEU A 126 13.22 7.31 -12.72
C LEU A 126 12.23 6.16 -12.45
N TYR A 127 11.63 6.15 -11.26
CA TYR A 127 10.75 5.07 -10.81
C TYR A 127 9.48 5.56 -10.15
N LEU A 128 8.41 4.78 -10.36
CA LEU A 128 7.22 4.76 -9.53
C LEU A 128 7.28 3.50 -8.66
N TYR A 129 7.23 3.68 -7.34
CA TYR A 129 7.31 2.61 -6.35
C TYR A 129 5.97 2.45 -5.62
N THR A 130 5.69 1.24 -5.14
CA THR A 130 4.54 1.01 -4.26
C THR A 130 4.73 -0.25 -3.42
N LEU A 131 3.92 -0.35 -2.35
CA LEU A 131 3.82 -1.50 -1.49
C LEU A 131 2.41 -2.09 -1.55
N ALA A 132 2.31 -3.41 -1.67
CA ALA A 132 1.08 -4.13 -1.36
C ALA A 132 1.09 -4.58 0.11
N ASP A 133 0.05 -4.19 0.85
CA ASP A 133 -0.11 -4.47 2.27
C ASP A 133 -0.65 -5.90 2.49
N GLY A 134 0.27 -6.86 2.63
CA GLY A 134 -0.08 -8.26 2.85
C GLY A 134 -0.78 -8.50 4.19
N ILE A 135 -0.60 -7.63 5.20
CA ILE A 135 -1.38 -7.70 6.45
C ILE A 135 -2.88 -7.52 6.19
N MET A 136 -3.24 -6.77 5.13
CA MET A 136 -4.61 -6.57 4.69
C MET A 136 -5.08 -7.60 3.67
N GLY A 137 -4.36 -8.71 3.50
CA GLY A 137 -4.67 -9.74 2.51
C GLY A 137 -4.38 -9.35 1.08
N LYS A 138 -3.51 -8.36 0.84
CA LYS A 138 -3.21 -7.86 -0.51
C LYS A 138 -1.82 -8.29 -0.96
N CYS A 139 -1.76 -9.15 -1.96
CA CYS A 139 -0.53 -9.49 -2.68
C CYS A 139 -0.25 -8.57 -3.87
N GLY A 140 -1.10 -7.57 -4.15
CA GLY A 140 -0.80 -6.51 -5.13
C GLY A 140 -1.22 -6.78 -6.57
N TYR A 141 -2.25 -7.61 -6.81
CA TYR A 141 -2.74 -7.96 -8.16
C TYR A 141 -2.85 -6.78 -9.14
N VAL A 142 -3.35 -5.62 -8.69
CA VAL A 142 -3.47 -4.42 -9.55
C VAL A 142 -2.12 -3.95 -10.10
N TYR A 143 -1.04 -4.05 -9.31
CA TYR A 143 0.31 -3.68 -9.74
C TYR A 143 0.89 -4.72 -10.70
N GLN A 144 0.62 -6.00 -10.45
CA GLN A 144 1.01 -7.10 -11.33
C GLN A 144 0.36 -6.93 -12.71
N ALA A 145 -0.94 -6.63 -12.75
CA ALA A 145 -1.70 -6.36 -13.99
C ALA A 145 -1.28 -5.05 -14.69
N SER A 146 -0.55 -4.17 -14.00
CA SER A 146 -0.12 -2.86 -14.52
C SER A 146 1.37 -2.82 -14.89
N ASN A 147 1.99 -3.99 -15.09
CA ASN A 147 3.41 -4.13 -15.49
C ASN A 147 4.42 -3.54 -14.49
N PHE A 148 4.07 -3.49 -13.20
CA PHE A 148 5.10 -3.27 -12.17
C PHE A 148 5.93 -4.54 -12.00
N GLN A 149 7.24 -4.41 -11.92
CA GLN A 149 8.14 -5.49 -11.54
C GLN A 149 8.06 -5.72 -10.03
N TYR A 150 7.85 -6.97 -9.62
CA TYR A 150 7.99 -7.37 -8.22
C TYR A 150 9.47 -7.42 -7.86
N VAL A 151 9.86 -6.76 -6.76
CA VAL A 151 11.27 -6.61 -6.33
C VAL A 151 11.47 -7.08 -4.88
N GLY A 152 10.77 -8.14 -4.52
CA GLY A 152 10.88 -8.81 -3.22
C GLY A 152 9.88 -8.29 -2.17
N SER A 153 9.99 -8.85 -0.97
CA SER A 153 9.12 -8.51 0.16
C SER A 153 9.91 -8.38 1.46
N PHE A 154 9.26 -7.87 2.50
CA PHE A 154 9.81 -7.82 3.85
C PHE A 154 8.69 -7.97 4.87
N THR A 155 9.04 -8.47 6.05
CA THR A 155 8.13 -8.53 7.18
C THR A 155 7.96 -7.14 7.79
N THR A 156 6.71 -6.75 8.04
CA THR A 156 6.33 -5.56 8.80
C THR A 156 5.49 -5.96 10.01
N SER A 157 5.40 -5.08 10.99
CA SER A 157 4.56 -5.27 12.17
C SER A 157 3.50 -4.19 12.28
N VAL A 158 2.32 -4.57 12.75
CA VAL A 158 1.27 -3.66 13.23
C VAL A 158 0.81 -4.12 14.61
N TYR A 159 0.07 -3.25 15.28
CA TYR A 159 -0.63 -3.59 16.50
C TYR A 159 -2.12 -3.74 16.23
N ARG A 160 -2.81 -4.54 17.04
CA ARG A 160 -4.27 -4.66 17.04
C ARG A 160 -4.77 -4.55 18.46
N ASP A 161 -5.72 -3.66 18.71
CA ASP A 161 -6.46 -3.69 19.97
C ASP A 161 -7.39 -4.91 19.98
N SER A 162 -7.26 -5.79 20.98
CA SER A 162 -8.00 -7.06 21.01
C SER A 162 -9.48 -6.86 21.27
N LEU A 163 -9.87 -5.76 21.92
CA LEU A 163 -11.25 -5.44 22.24
C LEU A 163 -11.99 -4.84 21.03
N THR A 164 -11.47 -3.75 20.48
CA THR A 164 -12.14 -3.02 19.38
C THR A 164 -11.81 -3.59 18.00
N GLY A 165 -10.71 -4.32 17.88
CA GLY A 165 -10.15 -4.78 16.60
C GLY A 165 -9.43 -3.67 15.81
N GLU A 166 -9.22 -2.48 16.36
CA GLU A 166 -8.54 -1.38 15.66
C GLU A 166 -7.13 -1.79 15.20
N LYS A 167 -6.81 -1.54 13.92
CA LYS A 167 -5.44 -1.66 13.41
C LYS A 167 -4.62 -0.44 13.83
N ILE A 168 -3.63 -0.61 14.69
CA ILE A 168 -2.78 0.48 15.19
C ILE A 168 -1.45 0.45 14.45
N HIS A 169 -1.14 1.54 13.74
CA HIS A 169 0.15 1.66 13.05
C HIS A 169 1.25 2.05 14.05
N PRO A 170 2.43 1.41 14.04
CA PRO A 170 3.50 1.72 15.00
C PRO A 170 3.93 3.19 15.01
N ARG A 171 3.78 3.89 13.88
CA ARG A 171 4.10 5.33 13.76
C ARG A 171 3.01 6.27 14.30
N SER A 172 1.82 5.76 14.57
CA SER A 172 0.72 6.53 15.18
C SER A 172 0.61 6.25 16.69
N ALA A 173 1.26 5.20 17.19
CA ALA A 173 1.20 4.73 18.57
C ALA A 173 2.00 5.59 19.58
N ARG A 174 2.18 6.91 19.36
CA ARG A 174 3.01 7.78 20.22
C ARG A 174 2.53 7.75 21.68
N LEU A 175 1.24 7.98 21.90
CA LEU A 175 0.65 7.99 23.24
C LEU A 175 0.84 6.64 23.94
N LEU A 176 0.60 5.53 23.22
CA LEU A 176 0.85 4.19 23.73
C LEU A 176 2.33 3.95 24.07
N LEU A 177 3.26 4.51 23.31
CA LEU A 177 4.70 4.40 23.57
C LEU A 177 5.12 5.22 24.80
N GLU A 178 4.49 6.37 25.04
CA GLU A 178 4.70 7.19 26.24
C GLU A 178 4.17 6.49 27.49
N GLU A 179 2.94 5.97 27.42
CA GLU A 179 2.35 5.13 28.48
C GLU A 179 3.20 3.88 28.75
N ASN A 180 3.69 3.20 27.70
CA ASN A 180 4.58 2.06 27.86
C ASN A 180 5.91 2.46 28.52
N ALA A 181 6.49 3.60 28.15
CA ALA A 181 7.74 4.06 28.73
C ALA A 181 7.58 4.31 30.24
N ALA A 182 6.48 4.94 30.66
CA ALA A 182 6.12 5.11 32.06
C ALA A 182 5.89 3.76 32.77
N PHE A 183 5.16 2.83 32.14
CA PHE A 183 4.92 1.48 32.66
C PHE A 183 6.23 0.71 32.93
N ASP A 184 7.21 0.85 32.04
CA ASP A 184 8.52 0.19 32.18
C ASP A 184 9.53 1.00 33.03
N GLY A 185 9.17 2.21 33.50
CA GLY A 185 10.08 3.09 34.23
C GLY A 185 11.27 3.61 33.41
N VAL A 186 11.12 3.73 32.08
CA VAL A 186 12.17 4.22 31.17
C VAL A 186 11.78 5.53 30.51
N ALA A 187 12.78 6.32 30.09
CA ALA A 187 12.50 7.62 29.46
C ALA A 187 11.76 7.51 28.11
N LYS A 188 11.98 6.43 27.34
CA LYS A 188 11.42 6.31 25.99
C LYS A 188 11.35 4.87 25.48
N ARG A 189 10.30 4.58 24.70
CA ARG A 189 10.18 3.37 23.87
C ARG A 189 9.96 3.72 22.40
N TYR A 190 10.42 2.82 21.51
CA TYR A 190 10.21 2.92 20.06
C TYR A 190 9.27 1.84 19.52
N TRP A 191 9.03 0.80 20.31
CA TRP A 191 8.08 -0.28 20.08
C TRP A 191 7.43 -0.64 21.41
N LEU A 192 6.16 -1.04 21.37
CA LEU A 192 5.46 -1.55 22.54
C LEU A 192 6.07 -2.87 23.01
N THR A 193 6.40 -2.94 24.30
CA THR A 193 6.93 -4.13 24.95
C THR A 193 5.86 -5.22 25.05
N PHE A 194 6.30 -6.46 25.28
CA PHE A 194 5.36 -7.58 25.39
C PHE A 194 4.47 -7.44 26.62
N GLY A 195 5.03 -7.12 27.79
CA GLY A 195 4.26 -6.93 29.02
C GLY A 195 3.23 -5.81 28.94
N TYR A 196 3.60 -4.65 28.39
CA TYR A 196 2.66 -3.55 28.19
C TYR A 196 1.52 -3.91 27.20
N CYS A 197 1.87 -4.63 26.13
CA CYS A 197 0.88 -5.17 25.20
C CYS A 197 -0.12 -6.10 25.90
N GLN A 198 0.34 -6.99 26.78
CA GLN A 198 -0.56 -7.85 27.56
C GLN A 198 -1.44 -7.04 28.51
N TYR A 199 -0.85 -6.07 29.23
CA TYR A 199 -1.56 -5.19 30.15
C TYR A 199 -2.69 -4.41 29.47
N LYS A 200 -2.45 -3.90 28.24
CA LYS A 200 -3.44 -3.12 27.48
C LYS A 200 -4.38 -3.96 26.61
N GLY A 201 -4.18 -5.27 26.49
CA GLY A 201 -4.91 -6.06 25.49
C GLY A 201 -4.54 -5.73 24.04
N ILE A 202 -3.28 -5.40 23.77
CA ILE A 202 -2.78 -5.08 22.43
C ILE A 202 -1.96 -6.25 21.89
N GLU A 203 -2.37 -6.76 20.73
CA GLU A 203 -1.63 -7.79 20.01
C GLU A 203 -0.59 -7.15 19.08
N LYS A 204 0.56 -7.82 18.90
CA LYS A 204 1.54 -7.46 17.87
C LYS A 204 1.51 -8.50 16.76
N ILE A 205 1.17 -8.06 15.56
CA ILE A 205 0.97 -8.92 14.40
C ILE A 205 1.98 -8.56 13.32
N ASN A 206 2.61 -9.58 12.75
CA ASN A 206 3.49 -9.46 11.60
C ASN A 206 2.78 -9.90 10.32
N GLY A 207 3.17 -9.31 9.20
CA GLY A 207 2.87 -9.84 7.88
C GLY A 207 3.79 -9.27 6.81
N ARG A 208 3.58 -9.68 5.56
CA ARG A 208 4.45 -9.28 4.44
C ARG A 208 4.03 -7.95 3.83
N MET A 209 5.00 -7.16 3.41
CA MET A 209 4.83 -6.05 2.48
C MET A 209 5.55 -6.40 1.18
N PHE A 210 4.81 -6.43 0.07
CA PHE A 210 5.35 -6.78 -1.24
C PHE A 210 5.74 -5.51 -2.00
N ARG A 211 6.94 -5.49 -2.58
CA ARG A 211 7.51 -4.31 -3.22
C ARG A 211 7.34 -4.38 -4.72
N TYR A 212 6.89 -3.27 -5.30
CA TYR A 212 6.64 -3.14 -6.72
C TYR A 212 7.32 -1.89 -7.25
N LEU A 213 8.01 -2.03 -8.38
CA LEU A 213 8.69 -0.95 -9.09
C LEU A 213 8.23 -0.87 -10.55
N TYR A 214 7.98 0.35 -11.02
CA TYR A 214 7.71 0.64 -12.41
C TYR A 214 8.75 1.65 -12.93
N PRO A 215 9.60 1.30 -13.92
CA PRO A 215 10.53 2.25 -14.51
C PRO A 215 9.80 3.28 -15.38
N LEU A 216 9.90 4.55 -15.02
CA LEU A 216 9.30 5.67 -15.75
C LEU A 216 10.15 6.12 -16.94
N THR A 217 11.46 5.81 -16.93
CA THR A 217 12.40 6.20 -17.99
C THR A 217 13.20 5.01 -18.53
N LYS A 218 13.75 5.15 -19.74
CA LYS A 218 14.70 4.17 -20.32
C LYS A 218 15.94 3.99 -19.43
N ARG A 219 16.42 5.05 -18.79
CA ARG A 219 17.54 4.98 -17.83
C ARG A 219 17.16 4.15 -16.61
N GLY A 220 16.01 4.44 -15.98
CA GLY A 220 15.52 3.67 -14.83
C GLY A 220 15.34 2.19 -15.16
N ARG A 221 14.84 1.88 -16.37
CA ARG A 221 14.74 0.49 -16.85
C ARG A 221 16.10 -0.21 -16.94
N ARG A 222 17.11 0.43 -17.56
CA ARG A 222 18.46 -0.14 -17.67
C ARG A 222 19.11 -0.40 -16.31
N ILE A 223 18.98 0.55 -15.38
CA ILE A 223 19.46 0.38 -14.00
C ILE A 223 18.72 -0.79 -13.33
N LEU A 224 17.40 -0.90 -13.46
CA LEU A 224 16.65 -2.01 -12.85
C LEU A 224 17.06 -3.38 -13.43
N GLN A 225 17.38 -3.43 -14.73
CA GLN A 225 17.86 -4.64 -15.40
C GLN A 225 19.27 -5.08 -14.95
N SER A 226 20.07 -4.18 -14.36
CA SER A 226 21.38 -4.54 -13.83
C SER A 226 21.35 -5.23 -12.46
N TYR A 227 20.15 -5.57 -11.94
CA TYR A 227 19.95 -6.29 -10.67
C TYR A 227 19.37 -7.68 -10.97
N PRO A 228 20.24 -8.71 -11.15
CA PRO A 228 19.81 -10.07 -11.45
C PRO A 228 18.88 -10.67 -10.39
N GLU A 229 19.01 -10.26 -9.12
CA GLU A 229 18.17 -10.75 -8.03
C GLU A 229 16.68 -10.38 -8.17
N TYR A 230 16.37 -9.41 -9.02
CA TYR A 230 14.98 -9.03 -9.35
C TYR A 230 14.47 -9.68 -10.63
N GLN A 231 15.33 -10.37 -11.38
CA GLN A 231 14.95 -11.04 -12.62
C GLN A 231 14.34 -12.41 -12.29
N GLY A 232 13.26 -12.78 -12.99
CA GLY A 232 12.61 -14.08 -12.83
C GLY A 232 11.84 -14.28 -11.51
N LEU A 233 11.72 -13.26 -10.66
CA LEU A 233 10.90 -13.35 -9.46
C LEU A 233 9.43 -13.64 -9.83
N THR A 234 8.87 -14.67 -9.21
CA THR A 234 7.46 -14.98 -9.37
C THR A 234 6.62 -13.97 -8.59
N TYR A 235 5.57 -13.46 -9.23
CA TYR A 235 4.65 -12.54 -8.58
C TYR A 235 3.88 -13.23 -7.45
N PRO A 236 3.82 -12.62 -6.25
CA PRO A 236 3.14 -13.22 -5.11
C PRO A 236 1.65 -13.37 -5.38
N LYS A 237 1.08 -14.46 -4.86
CA LYS A 237 -0.36 -14.75 -4.85
C LYS A 237 -0.83 -14.88 -3.40
N ASP A 238 -2.10 -15.21 -3.21
CA ASP A 238 -2.68 -15.27 -1.87
C ASP A 238 -2.01 -16.33 -0.98
N LYS A 239 -1.49 -17.42 -1.57
CA LYS A 239 -0.67 -18.42 -0.88
C LYS A 239 0.65 -17.87 -0.29
N ASP A 240 1.12 -16.73 -0.80
CA ASP A 240 2.35 -16.08 -0.35
C ASP A 240 2.08 -15.07 0.77
N LEU A 241 0.82 -14.87 1.17
CA LEU A 241 0.47 -14.13 2.36
C LEU A 241 0.94 -14.90 3.60
N PHE A 242 1.45 -14.17 4.58
CA PHE A 242 1.96 -14.74 5.82
C PHE A 242 1.57 -13.83 6.98
N TYR A 243 1.16 -14.44 8.08
CA TYR A 243 0.75 -13.76 9.29
C TYR A 243 1.30 -14.49 10.51
N SER A 244 1.85 -13.74 11.47
CA SER A 244 2.22 -14.28 12.77
C SER A 244 1.95 -13.31 13.89
N MET A 245 1.67 -13.82 15.09
CA MET A 245 1.38 -13.02 16.27
C MET A 245 2.45 -13.25 17.33
N ARG A 246 2.87 -12.18 18.01
CA ARG A 246 3.83 -12.26 19.11
C ARG A 246 3.20 -12.97 20.31
N SER A 247 3.71 -14.14 20.67
CA SER A 247 3.24 -14.95 21.81
C SER A 247 4.09 -14.78 23.07
N ALA A 248 5.37 -14.41 22.91
CA ALA A 248 6.30 -14.11 23.99
C ALA A 248 7.34 -13.09 23.49
N PRO A 249 8.23 -12.53 24.35
CA PRO A 249 9.31 -11.65 23.92
C PRO A 249 10.16 -12.31 22.83
N GLY A 250 10.13 -11.74 21.61
CA GLY A 250 10.88 -12.26 20.45
C GLY A 250 10.25 -13.47 19.73
N THR A 251 9.27 -14.15 20.34
CA THR A 251 8.65 -15.36 19.78
C THR A 251 7.33 -15.03 19.08
N TYR A 252 7.12 -15.61 17.89
CA TYR A 252 5.91 -15.43 17.09
C TYR A 252 5.35 -16.78 16.65
N ILE A 253 4.03 -16.92 16.71
CA ILE A 253 3.31 -18.10 16.23
C ILE A 253 2.55 -17.76 14.94
N PRO A 254 2.45 -18.68 13.96
CA PRO A 254 1.61 -18.49 12.79
C PRO A 254 0.14 -18.28 13.18
N ILE A 255 -0.56 -17.40 12.46
CA ILE A 255 -1.99 -17.18 12.63
C ILE A 255 -2.70 -17.15 11.26
N GLN A 256 -4.02 -17.29 11.28
CA GLN A 256 -4.85 -16.98 10.11
C GLN A 256 -4.85 -15.47 9.84
N GLN A 257 -5.32 -15.07 8.65
CA GLN A 257 -5.41 -13.65 8.30
C GLN A 257 -6.15 -12.85 9.39
N PRO A 258 -5.52 -11.83 9.98
CA PRO A 258 -6.14 -11.05 11.03
C PRO A 258 -7.30 -10.23 10.48
N ARG A 259 -8.37 -10.16 11.28
CA ARG A 259 -9.48 -9.22 11.05
C ARG A 259 -9.19 -7.92 11.79
N PHE A 260 -9.44 -6.80 11.12
CA PHE A 260 -9.32 -5.46 11.69
C PHE A 260 -10.65 -4.73 11.55
N ASN A 261 -11.07 -4.05 12.60
CA ASN A 261 -12.18 -3.11 12.54
C ASN A 261 -11.69 -1.80 11.91
N LYS A 262 -12.27 -1.45 10.76
CA LYS A 262 -11.90 -0.26 9.97
C LYS A 262 -12.67 1.00 10.38
N GLU A 263 -13.71 0.83 11.18
CA GLU A 263 -14.59 1.91 11.62
C GLU A 263 -14.04 2.59 12.88
N VAL A 264 -13.27 1.85 13.69
CA VAL A 264 -12.61 2.34 14.90
C VAL A 264 -11.28 3.02 14.56
N CYS A 265 -11.06 4.21 15.12
CA CYS A 265 -9.85 5.00 14.94
C CYS A 265 -9.55 5.82 16.21
N GLN A 266 -9.24 5.15 17.31
CA GLN A 266 -8.92 5.77 18.60
C GLN A 266 -7.44 6.16 18.66
N PHE A 267 -6.55 5.30 18.15
CA PHE A 267 -5.10 5.47 18.29
C PHE A 267 -4.43 6.07 17.04
N ASN A 268 -5.12 6.09 15.90
CA ASN A 268 -4.57 6.57 14.63
C ASN A 268 -5.02 7.98 14.22
N ILE A 269 -5.56 8.77 15.16
CA ILE A 269 -6.10 10.11 14.86
C ILE A 269 -5.00 11.01 14.28
N GLN A 270 -5.25 11.54 13.08
CA GLN A 270 -4.45 12.58 12.46
C GLN A 270 -5.27 13.87 12.40
N ARG A 271 -4.74 14.96 12.95
CA ARG A 271 -5.28 16.31 12.75
C ARG A 271 -4.76 16.81 11.39
N TYR A 272 -5.67 17.26 10.53
CA TYR A 272 -5.38 17.67 9.16
C TYR A 272 -5.33 19.18 9.01
#